data_AF-W2JAF2-F1
#
_entry.id   AF-W2JAF2-F1
#
_cell.length_a   1.000
_cell.length_b   1.000
_cell.length_c   1.000
_cell.angle_alpha   90.00
_cell.angle_beta   90.00
_cell.angle_gamma   90.00
#
_symmetry.space_group_name_H-M   'P 1'
#
loop_
_entity.id
_entity.type
_entity.pdbx_description
1 polymer ?
#
loop_
_entity_poly.entity_id
_entity_poly.type
_entity_poly.pdbx_seq_one_letter_code
_entity_poly.pdbx_strand_id
1 'polypeptide(L)'
;SIQHEIEEDGILASEFGDGKLAAIFNMDQTAIYIDMAGKTTRDFTGNYTIDHRVFLAASATGAKLAPLIVFTGVPGGPVSQEVWDPAFGSPQAEHAVQKKHFATN
;
A
#
# COMPACT_ATOMS: atom_id res chain seq x y z
N SER A 1 12.60 21.70 -2.44
CA SER A 1 13.02 20.49 -1.68
C SER A 1 11.90 20.16 -0.72
N ILE A 2 11.63 18.89 -0.40
CA ILE A 2 10.60 18.55 0.61
C ILE A 2 10.93 19.18 1.98
N GLN A 3 12.21 19.43 2.25
CA GLN A 3 12.68 20.15 3.43
C GLN A 3 12.19 21.61 3.45
N HIS A 4 12.05 22.24 2.28
CA HIS A 4 11.61 23.63 2.14
C HIS A 4 10.11 23.78 2.40
N GLU A 5 9.25 22.91 1.85
CA GLU A 5 7.81 22.87 2.17
C GLU A 5 7.56 22.59 3.66
N ILE A 6 8.34 21.70 4.27
CA ILE A 6 8.21 21.32 5.68
C ILE A 6 8.68 22.45 6.64
N GLU A 7 9.57 23.32 6.19
CA GLU A 7 10.10 24.45 6.97
C GLU A 7 9.32 25.74 6.76
N GLU A 8 8.85 26.03 5.54
CA GLU A 8 8.11 27.25 5.22
C GLU A 8 6.58 27.12 5.37
N ASP A 9 5.97 26.00 4.96
CA ASP A 9 4.50 25.85 5.02
C ASP A 9 4.00 25.41 6.40
N GLY A 10 4.92 25.19 7.36
CA GLY A 10 4.59 24.88 8.74
C GLY A 10 3.85 23.56 8.96
N ILE A 11 3.86 22.66 7.97
CA ILE A 11 3.14 21.36 7.99
C ILE A 11 3.49 20.52 9.23
N LEU A 12 4.71 20.68 9.76
CA LEU A 12 5.19 20.01 10.98
C LEU A 12 5.56 21.00 12.09
N ALA A 13 4.97 22.20 12.11
CA ALA A 13 5.30 23.24 13.10
C ALA A 13 5.00 22.82 14.55
N SER A 14 4.15 21.81 14.76
CA SER A 14 3.87 21.22 16.07
C SER A 14 4.92 20.23 16.56
N GLU A 15 5.81 19.75 15.68
CA GLU A 15 6.83 18.76 16.00
C GLU A 15 8.17 19.45 16.31
N PHE A 16 8.78 19.10 17.44
CA PHE A 16 10.04 19.71 17.91
C PHE A 16 11.24 18.77 17.73
N GLY A 17 12.38 19.33 17.31
CA GLY A 17 13.66 18.61 17.23
C GLY A 17 13.61 17.37 16.33
N ASP A 18 14.19 16.26 16.78
CA ASP A 18 14.25 14.99 16.04
C ASP A 18 12.88 14.40 15.70
N GLY A 19 11.81 14.83 16.40
CA GLY A 19 10.42 14.43 16.12
C GLY A 19 9.94 14.85 14.73
N LYS A 20 10.45 15.98 14.24
CA LYS A 20 10.09 16.51 12.91
C LYS A 20 10.54 15.58 11.77
N LEU A 21 11.73 14.99 11.89
CA LEU A 21 12.24 14.02 10.91
C LEU A 21 11.59 12.63 11.08
N ALA A 22 11.25 12.25 12.31
CA ALA A 22 10.53 11.01 12.58
C ALA A 22 9.11 10.98 11.99
N ALA A 23 8.48 12.15 11.81
CA ALA A 23 7.15 12.29 11.20
C ALA A 23 7.15 12.15 9.66
N ILE A 24 8.31 12.19 9.01
CA ILE A 24 8.42 12.10 7.55
C ILE A 24 8.68 10.65 7.15
N PHE A 25 7.76 10.06 6.40
CA PHE A 25 7.90 8.71 5.86
C PHE A 25 8.14 8.75 4.36
N ASN A 26 9.18 8.06 3.90
CA ASN A 26 9.31 7.69 2.51
C ASN A 26 8.50 6.41 2.28
N MET A 27 7.62 6.44 1.28
CA MET A 27 6.79 5.30 0.91
C MET A 27 7.10 4.89 -0.52
N ASP A 28 7.29 3.60 -0.73
CA ASP A 28 7.42 3.02 -2.06
C ASP A 28 6.39 1.91 -2.28
N GLN A 29 5.92 1.81 -3.53
CA GLN A 29 4.94 0.83 -3.96
C GLN A 29 5.62 -0.21 -4.84
N THR A 30 5.70 -1.43 -4.33
CA THR A 30 6.26 -2.58 -5.07
C THR A 30 5.16 -3.56 -5.45
N ALA A 31 5.17 -3.99 -6.71
CA ALA A 31 4.34 -5.09 -7.18
C ALA A 31 4.82 -6.42 -6.57
N ILE A 32 3.91 -7.23 -6.02
CA ILE A 32 4.25 -8.56 -5.51
C ILE A 32 3.57 -9.63 -6.35
N TYR A 33 4.34 -10.66 -6.68
CA TYR A 33 3.87 -11.88 -7.29
C TYR A 33 3.75 -12.94 -6.19
N ILE A 34 2.53 -13.13 -5.68
CA ILE A 34 2.26 -14.28 -4.81
C ILE A 34 2.17 -15.48 -5.74
N ASP A 35 2.99 -16.50 -5.50
CA ASP A 35 3.10 -17.73 -6.28
C ASP A 35 1.73 -18.36 -6.58
N MET A 36 1.18 -18.02 -7.75
CA MET A 36 -0.04 -18.58 -8.28
C MET A 36 0.30 -19.91 -8.94
N ALA A 37 0.41 -20.97 -8.14
CA ALA A 37 0.32 -22.32 -8.67
C ALA A 37 -1.09 -22.57 -9.23
N GLY A 38 -1.32 -22.18 -10.49
CA GLY A 38 -2.35 -22.79 -11.35
C GLY A 38 -3.39 -21.90 -12.02
N LYS A 39 -3.61 -20.62 -11.63
CA LYS A 39 -4.64 -19.78 -12.27
C LYS A 39 -4.26 -18.31 -12.31
N THR A 40 -3.42 -17.97 -13.29
CA THR A 40 -3.16 -16.60 -13.70
C THR A 40 -4.46 -15.95 -14.19
N THR A 41 -4.95 -14.89 -13.52
CA THR A 41 -5.94 -13.99 -14.10
C THR A 41 -5.26 -13.22 -15.24
N ARG A 42 -5.24 -13.84 -16.43
CA ARG A 42 -5.07 -13.11 -17.69
C ARG A 42 -6.14 -12.05 -17.73
N ASP A 43 -5.77 -10.80 -17.99
CA ASP A 43 -6.75 -9.84 -18.48
C ASP A 43 -7.33 -10.33 -19.83
N PHE A 44 -8.39 -9.69 -20.33
CA PHE A 44 -9.01 -10.08 -21.61
C PHE A 44 -8.03 -10.06 -22.80
N THR A 45 -6.86 -9.42 -22.63
CA THR A 45 -5.78 -9.27 -23.62
C THR A 45 -4.65 -10.31 -23.45
N GLY A 46 -4.66 -11.11 -22.38
CA GLY A 46 -3.67 -12.14 -22.11
C GLY A 46 -2.44 -11.70 -21.31
N ASN A 47 -2.44 -10.51 -20.71
CA ASN A 47 -1.33 -10.03 -19.87
C ASN A 47 -1.39 -10.61 -18.46
N TYR A 48 -0.22 -10.78 -17.84
CA TYR A 48 -0.11 -11.09 -16.41
C TYR A 48 -0.61 -9.89 -15.61
N THR A 49 -1.80 -10.00 -15.03
CA THR A 49 -2.27 -8.95 -14.14
C THR A 49 -1.60 -9.10 -12.78
N ILE A 50 -0.82 -8.11 -12.38
CA ILE A 50 -0.35 -7.97 -11.00
C ILE A 50 -1.56 -7.48 -10.19
N ASP A 51 -2.25 -8.40 -9.53
CA ASP A 51 -3.47 -8.08 -8.77
C ASP A 51 -3.19 -7.64 -7.32
N HIS A 52 -1.91 -7.60 -6.89
CA HIS A 52 -1.50 -7.22 -5.54
C HIS A 52 -0.33 -6.22 -5.52
N ARG A 53 -0.43 -5.18 -4.69
CA ARG A 53 0.62 -4.19 -4.47
C ARG A 53 0.94 -4.12 -2.99
N VAL A 54 2.20 -3.87 -2.67
CA VAL A 54 2.62 -3.59 -1.29
C VAL A 54 3.23 -2.22 -1.21
N PHE A 55 2.80 -1.48 -0.19
CA PHE A 55 3.36 -0.19 0.19
C PHE A 55 4.22 -0.39 1.44
N LEU A 56 5.49 -0.03 1.33
CA LEU A 56 6.43 -0.03 2.43
C LEU A 56 6.76 1.41 2.79
N ALA A 57 6.64 1.75 4.08
CA ALA A 57 6.95 3.08 4.58
C ALA A 57 8.02 3.01 5.67
N ALA A 58 9.02 3.87 5.57
CA ALA A 58 10.04 4.06 6.59
C ALA A 58 10.26 5.55 6.83
N SER A 59 10.37 5.92 8.11
CA SER A 59 10.69 7.28 8.50
C SER A 59 12.14 7.64 8.19
N ALA A 60 12.46 8.93 8.19
CA ALA A 60 13.84 9.41 8.05
C ALA A 60 14.78 8.92 9.17
N THR A 61 14.24 8.46 10.31
CA THR A 61 15.01 7.87 11.42
C THR A 61 15.16 6.34 11.29
N GLY A 62 14.58 5.74 10.24
CA GLY A 62 14.65 4.30 9.97
C GLY A 62 13.56 3.46 10.63
N ALA A 63 12.65 4.07 11.40
CA ALA A 63 11.47 3.36 11.93
C ALA A 63 10.54 2.95 10.78
N LYS A 64 10.14 1.68 10.75
CA LYS A 64 9.30 1.10 9.68
C LYS A 64 7.85 0.97 10.16
N LEU A 65 6.91 1.30 9.28
CA LEU A 65 5.49 0.99 9.51
C LEU A 65 5.18 -0.45 9.09
N ALA A 66 4.07 -0.98 9.57
CA ALA A 66 3.52 -2.22 9.06
C ALA A 66 3.30 -2.08 7.53
N PRO A 67 3.64 -3.11 6.72
CA PRO A 67 3.37 -3.08 5.30
C PRO A 67 1.87 -3.01 5.04
N LEU A 68 1.47 -2.20 4.05
CA LEU A 68 0.11 -2.19 3.54
C LEU A 68 0.05 -3.04 2.26
N ILE A 69 -0.73 -4.13 2.30
CA ILE A 69 -0.97 -5.00 1.16
C ILE A 69 -2.34 -4.67 0.56
N VAL A 70 -2.33 -4.21 -0.68
CA VAL A 70 -3.54 -3.84 -1.41
C VAL A 70 -3.87 -4.91 -2.44
N PHE A 71 -5.04 -5.51 -2.27
CA PHE A 71 -5.61 -6.51 -3.17
C PHE A 71 -6.54 -5.84 -4.16
N THR A 72 -6.49 -6.26 -5.41
CA THR A 72 -7.44 -5.81 -6.42
C THR A 72 -8.74 -6.58 -6.30
N GLY A 73 -9.85 -5.89 -6.06
CA GLY A 73 -11.15 -6.53 -5.87
C GLY A 73 -12.30 -5.55 -5.91
N VAL A 74 -13.53 -6.05 -5.90
CA VAL A 74 -14.74 -5.21 -5.78
C VAL A 74 -15.25 -5.25 -4.33
N PRO A 75 -15.70 -4.12 -3.75
CA PRO A 75 -16.32 -4.13 -2.43
C PRO A 75 -17.52 -5.09 -2.37
N GLY A 76 -17.56 -5.92 -1.33
CA GLY A 76 -18.56 -6.98 -1.16
C GLY A 76 -18.32 -8.24 -2.01
N GLY A 77 -17.34 -8.24 -2.92
CA GLY A 77 -16.96 -9.42 -3.70
C GLY A 77 -16.07 -10.39 -2.92
N PRO A 78 -15.77 -11.57 -3.49
CA PRO A 78 -15.05 -12.65 -2.80
C PRO A 78 -13.72 -12.21 -2.17
N VAL A 79 -12.89 -11.49 -2.93
CA VAL A 79 -11.60 -10.96 -2.43
C VAL A 79 -11.78 -10.01 -1.26
N SER A 80 -12.75 -9.10 -1.31
CA SER A 80 -12.99 -8.17 -0.19
C SER A 80 -13.53 -8.85 1.05
N GLN A 81 -14.37 -9.88 0.88
CA GLN A 81 -14.89 -10.66 2.01
C GLN A 81 -13.77 -11.45 2.70
N GLU A 82 -12.88 -12.06 1.91
CA GLU A 82 -11.73 -12.78 2.43
C GLU A 82 -10.75 -11.84 3.14
N VAL A 83 -10.39 -10.71 2.52
CA VAL A 83 -9.44 -9.73 3.10
C VAL A 83 -9.97 -9.09 4.39
N TRP A 84 -11.29 -8.93 4.54
CA TRP A 84 -11.90 -8.35 5.73
C TRP A 84 -12.19 -9.36 6.85
N ASP A 85 -11.93 -10.66 6.62
CA ASP A 85 -11.97 -11.64 7.69
C ASP A 85 -10.85 -11.35 8.71
N PRO A 86 -11.15 -11.20 10.01
CA PRO A 86 -10.12 -11.00 11.03
C PRO A 86 -9.05 -12.10 11.11
N ALA A 87 -9.34 -13.30 10.59
CA ALA A 87 -8.39 -14.41 10.50
C ALA A 87 -7.51 -14.34 9.23
N PHE A 88 -7.75 -13.38 8.33
CA PHE A 88 -7.02 -13.24 7.10
C PHE A 88 -5.64 -12.62 7.30
N GLY A 89 -4.65 -13.20 6.61
CA GLY A 89 -3.31 -12.64 6.51
C GLY A 89 -2.53 -12.65 7.83
N SER A 90 -1.48 -11.83 7.88
CA SER A 90 -0.64 -11.69 9.07
C SER A 90 -1.10 -10.47 9.90
N PRO A 91 -1.18 -10.56 11.24
CA PRO A 91 -1.48 -9.40 12.09
C PRO A 91 -0.36 -8.34 12.06
N GLN A 92 0.78 -8.63 11.43
CA GLN A 92 1.88 -7.69 11.23
C GLN A 92 1.74 -6.84 9.96
N ALA A 93 0.69 -7.06 9.16
CA ALA A 93 0.43 -6.35 7.93
C ALA A 93 -0.98 -5.74 7.94
N GLU A 94 -1.10 -4.56 7.36
CA GLU A 94 -2.39 -3.96 7.05
C GLU A 94 -2.86 -4.48 5.69
N HIS A 95 -4.14 -4.79 5.56
CA HIS A 95 -4.71 -5.30 4.31
C HIS A 95 -5.85 -4.40 3.84
N ALA A 96 -5.87 -4.09 2.55
CA ALA A 96 -6.92 -3.28 1.94
C ALA A 96 -7.33 -3.85 0.57
N VAL A 97 -8.54 -3.49 0.13
CA VAL A 97 -9.02 -3.82 -1.21
C VAL A 97 -9.25 -2.55 -2.01
N GLN A 98 -8.68 -2.51 -3.21
CA GLN A 98 -8.86 -1.42 -4.15
C GLN A 98 -9.64 -1.89 -5.38
N LYS A 99 -10.64 -1.10 -5.79
CA LYS A 99 -11.40 -1.33 -7.02
C LYS A 99 -10.48 -1.25 -8.23
N LYS A 100 -10.49 -2.29 -9.07
CA LYS A 100 -9.83 -2.25 -10.38
C LYS A 100 -10.47 -1.15 -11.22
N HIS A 101 -9.68 -0.16 -11.63
CA HIS A 101 -10.12 0.84 -12.60
C HIS A 101 -10.02 0.21 -13.99
N PHE A 102 -11.16 -0.04 -14.63
CA PHE A 102 -11.20 -0.41 -16.03
C PHE A 102 -11.23 0.89 -16.83
N ALA A 103 -10.31 1.05 -17.80
CA ALA A 103 -10.43 2.14 -18.75
C ALA A 103 -11.73 1.95 -19.56
N THR A 104 -12.62 2.92 -19.54
CA THR A 104 -13.72 3.00 -20.50
C THR A 104 -13.16 3.58 -21.80
N ASN A 105 -13.27 2.80 -22.89
CA ASN A 105 -13.01 3.27 -24.25
C ASN A 105 -14.06 4.29 -24.69
#